data_AF-A0A7Z9J1M7-F1
#
_entry.id   AF-A0A7Z9J1M7-F1
#
_cell.length_a   1.000
_cell.length_b   1.000
_cell.length_c   1.000
_cell.angle_alpha   90.00
_cell.angle_beta   90.00
_cell.angle_gamma   90.00
#
_symmetry.space_group_name_H-M   'P 1'
#
loop_
_entity.id
_entity.type
_entity.pdbx_description
1 polymer ?
#
loop_
_entity_poly.entity_id
_entity_poly.type
_entity_poly.pdbx_seq_one_letter_code
_entity_poly.pdbx_strand_id
1 'polypeptide(L)'
;MHDDIEKEQEDLRTKLARLEVKLHRNLVRGNASFYEEARKETRKYSKIYEDLEDYRVNIYDARQQRIVREGVVEYLGSEFKANVVEATVMVMIVAILSIMSYDMIYLDSVRDADLKMNIFWLDTCFCMVFLSEFFLRYKYAENKRWFLRNNWIDLVTSIPIPDAGALRYGRSLRLMRVLRVARLLRVIRIIFFFWKGFDKLTDVMDVKLMKKSFKGVTVVIVVGAYLIMVQEGEQDASIGSLAESVWWSFTTVVTGGFGDIYNPTTGMGRAITVMLVIAGMILAGVFTATLTTLMTGEENEEMNIMQGNLEERLMKLEKLQKKILEKMDDKGKN
;
A
#
# COMPACT_ATOMS: atom_id res chain seq x y z
N MET A 1 -22.88 -12.54 3.32
CA MET A 1 -22.03 -11.41 2.87
C MET A 1 -21.39 -11.66 1.51
N HIS A 2 -20.60 -12.73 1.31
CA HIS A 2 -20.05 -13.05 -0.02
C HIS A 2 -21.16 -13.32 -1.06
N ASP A 3 -22.12 -14.15 -0.70
CA ASP A 3 -23.29 -14.47 -1.53
C ASP A 3 -24.18 -13.25 -1.80
N ASP A 4 -24.23 -12.30 -0.87
CA ASP A 4 -24.98 -11.05 -1.03
C ASP A 4 -24.33 -10.15 -2.10
N ILE A 5 -22.98 -10.07 -2.10
CA ILE A 5 -22.20 -9.33 -3.09
C ILE A 5 -22.36 -9.96 -4.48
N GLU A 6 -22.32 -11.29 -4.59
CA GLU A 6 -22.51 -11.98 -5.87
C GLU A 6 -23.92 -11.72 -6.44
N LYS A 7 -24.94 -11.78 -5.59
CA LYS A 7 -26.33 -11.51 -5.98
C LYS A 7 -26.52 -10.06 -6.43
N GLU A 8 -25.87 -9.11 -5.77
CA GLU A 8 -25.92 -7.69 -6.13
C GLU A 8 -25.18 -7.40 -7.44
N GLN A 9 -24.04 -8.06 -7.67
CA GLN A 9 -23.32 -8.04 -8.95
C GLN A 9 -24.18 -8.59 -10.10
N GLU A 10 -24.94 -9.66 -9.85
CA GLU A 10 -25.82 -10.27 -10.85
C GLU A 10 -27.05 -9.39 -11.17
N ASP A 11 -27.62 -8.71 -10.17
CA ASP A 11 -28.68 -7.74 -10.37
C ASP A 11 -28.19 -6.51 -11.18
N LEU A 12 -26.97 -6.02 -10.91
CA LEU A 12 -26.34 -4.95 -11.69
C LEU A 12 -26.13 -5.33 -13.15
N ARG A 13 -25.63 -6.55 -13.42
CA ARG A 13 -25.50 -7.08 -14.79
C ARG A 13 -26.86 -7.13 -15.49
N THR A 14 -27.89 -7.56 -14.78
CA THR A 14 -29.26 -7.62 -15.32
C THR A 14 -29.83 -6.22 -15.63
N LYS A 15 -29.58 -5.25 -14.75
CA LYS A 15 -29.95 -3.83 -14.96
C LYS A 15 -29.24 -3.23 -16.17
N LEU A 16 -27.94 -3.49 -16.33
CA LEU A 16 -27.16 -3.05 -17.49
C LEU A 16 -27.69 -3.64 -18.80
N ALA A 17 -27.97 -4.95 -18.83
CA ALA A 17 -28.55 -5.60 -20.01
C ALA A 17 -29.92 -5.01 -20.40
N ARG A 18 -30.78 -4.69 -19.42
CA ARG A 18 -32.06 -4.01 -19.68
C ARG A 18 -31.88 -2.59 -20.21
N LEU A 19 -30.87 -1.88 -19.71
CA LEU A 19 -30.54 -0.52 -20.15
C LEU A 19 -30.08 -0.52 -21.61
N GLU A 20 -29.24 -1.49 -21.99
CA GLU A 20 -28.76 -1.69 -23.36
C GLU A 20 -29.91 -1.94 -24.35
N VAL A 21 -30.86 -2.81 -23.99
CA VAL A 21 -32.04 -3.08 -24.82
C VAL A 21 -32.91 -1.83 -24.97
N LYS A 22 -33.10 -1.03 -23.91
CA LYS A 22 -33.84 0.25 -23.97
C LYS A 22 -33.11 1.28 -24.83
N LEU A 23 -31.79 1.35 -24.72
CA LEU A 23 -30.95 2.26 -25.50
C LEU A 23 -31.06 1.94 -26.99
N HIS A 24 -30.91 0.67 -27.37
CA HIS A 24 -31.04 0.24 -28.75
C HIS A 24 -32.43 0.58 -29.32
N ARG A 25 -33.49 0.30 -28.56
CA ARG A 25 -34.87 0.61 -28.97
C ARG A 25 -35.12 2.11 -29.17
N ASN A 26 -34.56 2.96 -28.32
CA ASN A 26 -34.74 4.42 -28.40
C ASN A 26 -33.88 5.06 -29.49
N LEU A 27 -32.68 4.53 -29.75
CA LEU A 27 -31.82 4.97 -30.87
C LEU A 27 -32.47 4.66 -32.22
N VAL A 28 -33.07 3.48 -32.37
CA VAL A 28 -33.84 3.12 -33.58
C VAL A 28 -35.03 4.06 -33.81
N ARG A 29 -35.59 4.63 -32.74
CA ARG A 29 -36.69 5.62 -32.78
C ARG A 29 -36.21 7.07 -32.99
N GLY A 30 -34.91 7.29 -33.19
CA GLY A 30 -34.33 8.62 -33.44
C GLY A 30 -34.24 9.53 -32.21
N ASN A 31 -34.46 9.01 -31.00
CA ASN A 31 -34.41 9.80 -29.78
C ASN A 31 -32.98 9.87 -29.20
N ALA A 32 -32.19 10.82 -29.70
CA ALA A 32 -30.79 11.01 -29.29
C ALA A 32 -30.61 11.49 -27.84
N SER A 33 -31.62 12.11 -27.21
CA SER A 33 -31.51 12.58 -25.82
C SER A 33 -31.41 11.44 -24.80
N PHE A 34 -31.98 10.27 -25.13
CA PHE A 34 -31.88 9.07 -24.30
C PHE A 34 -30.46 8.52 -24.20
N TYR A 35 -29.59 8.85 -25.17
CA TYR A 35 -28.20 8.40 -25.18
C TYR A 35 -27.40 8.97 -24.01
N GLU A 36 -27.55 10.25 -23.68
CA GLU A 36 -26.83 10.86 -22.56
C GLU A 36 -27.27 10.29 -21.21
N GLU A 37 -28.57 10.07 -21.04
CA GLU A 37 -29.13 9.49 -19.82
C GLU A 37 -28.68 8.03 -19.63
N ALA A 38 -28.74 7.22 -20.70
CA ALA A 38 -28.24 5.85 -20.66
C ALA A 38 -26.73 5.79 -20.40
N ARG A 39 -25.94 6.72 -20.96
CA ARG A 39 -24.50 6.82 -20.69
C ARG A 39 -24.21 7.12 -19.23
N LYS A 40 -24.97 8.02 -18.60
CA LYS A 40 -24.83 8.38 -17.18
C LYS A 40 -25.17 7.20 -16.27
N GLU A 41 -26.27 6.51 -16.52
CA GLU A 41 -26.68 5.32 -15.77
C GLU A 41 -25.68 4.16 -15.93
N THR A 42 -25.18 3.92 -17.14
CA THR A 42 -24.16 2.89 -17.41
C THR A 42 -22.89 3.16 -16.61
N ARG A 43 -22.40 4.41 -16.60
CA ARG A 43 -21.23 4.80 -15.79
C ARG A 43 -21.46 4.59 -14.29
N LYS A 44 -22.66 4.92 -13.80
CA LYS A 44 -23.02 4.73 -12.39
C LYS A 44 -22.99 3.26 -12.01
N TYR A 45 -23.64 2.38 -12.77
CA TYR A 45 -23.64 0.94 -12.49
C TYR A 45 -22.27 0.30 -12.66
N SER A 46 -21.49 0.73 -13.66
CA SER A 46 -20.11 0.27 -13.85
C SER A 46 -19.26 0.59 -12.63
N LYS A 47 -19.36 1.81 -12.10
CA LYS A 47 -18.61 2.22 -10.90
C LYS A 47 -19.02 1.40 -9.67
N ILE A 48 -20.32 1.20 -9.45
CA ILE A 48 -20.81 0.37 -8.34
C ILE A 48 -20.32 -1.08 -8.47
N TYR A 49 -20.29 -1.62 -9.69
CA TYR A 49 -19.77 -2.96 -9.94
C TYR A 49 -18.27 -3.08 -9.63
N GLU A 50 -17.46 -2.10 -10.05
CA GLU A 50 -16.04 -2.01 -9.71
C GLU A 50 -15.83 -1.91 -8.19
N ASP A 51 -16.58 -1.04 -7.51
CA ASP A 51 -16.51 -0.87 -6.06
C ASP A 51 -16.84 -2.20 -5.33
N LEU A 52 -17.88 -2.92 -5.76
CA LEU A 52 -18.27 -4.22 -5.20
C LEU A 52 -17.21 -5.31 -5.45
N GLU A 53 -16.58 -5.32 -6.63
CA GLU A 53 -15.48 -6.24 -6.94
C GLU A 53 -14.29 -5.98 -6.01
N ASP A 54 -13.93 -4.71 -5.82
CA ASP A 54 -12.88 -4.29 -4.88
C ASP A 54 -13.22 -4.69 -3.44
N TYR A 55 -14.47 -4.54 -3.00
CA TYR A 55 -14.93 -5.04 -1.69
C TYR A 55 -14.77 -6.55 -1.57
N ARG A 56 -15.18 -7.31 -2.59
CA ARG A 56 -15.08 -8.79 -2.60
C ARG A 56 -13.63 -9.24 -2.44
N VAL A 57 -12.72 -8.65 -3.21
CA VAL A 57 -11.28 -8.95 -3.14
C VAL A 57 -10.72 -8.59 -1.77
N ASN A 58 -11.05 -7.40 -1.25
CA ASN A 58 -10.59 -6.97 0.06
C ASN A 58 -11.06 -7.90 1.20
N ILE A 59 -12.32 -8.35 1.17
CA ILE A 59 -12.87 -9.28 2.15
C ILE A 59 -12.17 -10.64 2.06
N TYR A 60 -11.94 -11.13 0.84
CA TYR A 60 -11.21 -12.37 0.63
C TYR A 60 -9.77 -12.29 1.18
N ASP A 61 -9.06 -11.21 0.87
CA ASP A 61 -7.70 -10.97 1.34
C ASP A 61 -7.64 -10.86 2.87
N ALA A 62 -8.55 -10.09 3.48
CA ALA A 62 -8.65 -9.95 4.93
C ALA A 62 -8.96 -11.29 5.62
N ARG A 63 -9.85 -12.10 5.03
CA ARG A 63 -10.15 -13.45 5.55
C ARG A 63 -8.92 -14.35 5.50
N GLN A 64 -8.20 -14.38 4.37
CA GLN A 64 -6.99 -15.20 4.24
C GLN A 64 -5.88 -14.75 5.20
N GLN A 65 -5.68 -13.43 5.38
CA GLN A 65 -4.74 -12.89 6.37
C GLN A 65 -5.12 -13.32 7.79
N ARG A 66 -6.40 -13.25 8.14
CA ARG A 66 -6.90 -13.67 9.44
C ARG A 66 -6.66 -15.16 9.71
N ILE A 67 -6.94 -16.03 8.73
CA ILE A 67 -6.69 -17.48 8.85
C ILE A 67 -5.21 -17.78 9.09
N VAL A 68 -4.32 -17.13 8.33
CA VAL A 68 -2.87 -17.29 8.53
C VAL A 68 -2.46 -16.84 9.93
N ARG A 69 -2.97 -15.70 10.39
CA ARG A 69 -2.69 -15.17 11.73
C ARG A 69 -3.19 -16.11 12.83
N GLU A 70 -4.42 -16.59 12.71
CA GLU A 70 -5.02 -17.55 13.66
C GLU A 70 -4.18 -18.84 13.73
N GLY A 71 -3.73 -19.38 12.59
CA GLY A 71 -2.85 -20.55 12.57
C GLY A 71 -1.48 -20.31 13.23
N VAL A 72 -0.91 -19.11 13.09
CA VAL A 72 0.32 -18.72 13.79
C VAL A 72 0.09 -18.54 15.30
N VAL A 73 -1.04 -17.95 15.70
CA VAL A 73 -1.43 -17.81 17.11
C VAL A 73 -1.64 -19.18 17.75
N GLU A 74 -2.28 -20.11 17.04
CA GLU A 74 -2.47 -21.49 17.50
C GLU A 74 -1.12 -22.20 17.70
N TYR A 75 -0.18 -22.04 16.75
CA TYR A 75 1.16 -22.59 16.85
C TYR A 75 1.95 -22.02 18.05
N LEU A 76 1.84 -20.72 18.30
CA LEU A 76 2.55 -20.05 19.40
C LEU A 76 1.82 -20.19 20.76
N GLY A 77 0.54 -20.57 20.74
CA GLY A 77 -0.34 -20.77 21.89
C GLY A 77 -0.87 -19.49 22.54
N SER A 78 -0.58 -18.30 22.01
CA SER A 78 -1.04 -17.03 22.57
C SER A 78 -0.92 -15.88 21.56
N GLU A 79 -1.92 -14.98 21.55
CA GLU A 79 -1.87 -13.75 20.75
C GLU A 79 -0.71 -12.84 21.15
N PHE A 80 -0.39 -12.76 22.45
CA PHE A 80 0.73 -11.95 22.92
C PHE A 80 2.06 -12.43 22.32
N LYS A 81 2.28 -13.74 22.25
CA LYS A 81 3.49 -14.31 21.65
C LYS A 81 3.56 -14.06 20.15
N ALA A 82 2.43 -14.15 19.43
CA ALA A 82 2.37 -13.80 18.01
C ALA A 82 2.76 -12.34 17.77
N ASN A 83 2.21 -11.42 18.56
CA ASN A 83 2.54 -9.99 18.46
C ASN A 83 4.02 -9.73 18.79
N VAL A 84 4.60 -10.42 19.79
CA VAL A 84 6.03 -10.32 20.12
C VAL A 84 6.89 -10.81 18.95
N VAL A 85 6.54 -11.93 18.30
CA VAL A 85 7.26 -12.41 17.11
C VAL A 85 7.18 -11.37 15.98
N GLU A 86 6.01 -10.81 15.72
CA GLU A 86 5.83 -9.78 14.70
C GLU A 86 6.64 -8.51 14.97
N ALA A 87 6.64 -8.04 16.22
CA ALA A 87 7.46 -6.91 16.66
C ALA A 87 8.96 -7.21 16.55
N THR A 88 9.38 -8.43 16.92
CA THR A 88 10.78 -8.85 16.79
C THR A 88 11.20 -8.87 15.32
N VAL A 89 10.35 -9.36 14.41
CA VAL A 89 10.61 -9.32 12.96
C VAL A 89 10.71 -7.88 12.47
N MET A 90 9.88 -6.97 12.96
CA MET A 90 9.97 -5.55 12.60
C MET A 90 11.31 -4.93 13.04
N VAL A 91 11.76 -5.21 14.27
CA VAL A 91 13.06 -4.76 14.78
C VAL A 91 14.20 -5.35 13.93
N MET A 92 14.13 -6.63 13.58
CA MET A 92 15.12 -7.28 12.70
C MET A 92 15.17 -6.64 11.31
N ILE A 93 14.02 -6.27 10.72
CA ILE A 93 13.97 -5.55 9.44
C ILE A 93 14.73 -4.22 9.53
N VAL A 94 14.47 -3.43 10.58
CA VAL A 94 15.16 -2.15 10.81
C VAL A 94 16.66 -2.37 10.99
N ALA A 95 17.05 -3.34 11.82
CA ALA A 95 18.45 -3.66 12.06
C ALA A 95 19.20 -4.04 10.78
N ILE A 96 18.60 -4.86 9.92
CA ILE A 96 19.19 -5.26 8.63
C ILE A 96 19.29 -4.06 7.70
N LEU A 97 18.26 -3.24 7.60
CA LEU A 97 18.30 -2.02 6.80
C LEU A 97 19.43 -1.09 7.27
N SER A 98 19.61 -0.93 8.58
CA SER A 98 20.72 -0.16 9.15
C SER A 98 22.08 -0.75 8.81
N ILE A 99 22.25 -2.07 8.98
CA ILE A 99 23.52 -2.77 8.69
C ILE A 99 23.85 -2.73 7.19
N MET A 100 22.86 -2.96 6.31
CA MET A 100 23.04 -2.88 4.86
C MET A 100 23.34 -1.45 4.39
N SER A 101 22.72 -0.45 5.00
CA SER A 101 23.02 0.96 4.75
C SER A 101 24.45 1.30 5.17
N TYR A 102 24.87 0.84 6.35
CA TYR A 102 26.24 1.02 6.84
C TYR A 102 27.28 0.36 5.94
N ASP A 103 27.04 -0.89 5.51
CA ASP A 103 27.91 -1.59 4.55
C ASP A 103 28.03 -0.85 3.21
N MET A 104 26.94 -0.26 2.73
CA MET A 104 26.92 0.45 1.45
C MET A 104 27.66 1.79 1.50
N ILE A 105 27.60 2.51 2.63
CA ILE A 105 28.12 3.88 2.76
C ILE A 105 29.57 3.89 3.25
N TYR A 106 29.90 3.07 4.24
CA TYR A 106 31.16 3.23 4.99
C TYR A 106 32.21 2.15 4.73
N LEU A 107 31.82 0.97 4.23
CA LEU A 107 32.74 -0.17 4.14
C LEU A 107 33.33 -0.34 2.76
N ASP A 108 34.66 -0.28 2.68
CA ASP A 108 35.38 -0.49 1.42
C ASP A 108 35.61 -1.99 1.18
N SER A 109 35.37 -2.43 -0.06
CA SER A 109 35.40 -3.84 -0.47
C SER A 109 36.75 -4.53 -0.29
N VAL A 110 37.84 -3.77 -0.27
CA VAL A 110 39.21 -4.28 -0.20
C VAL A 110 39.78 -4.19 1.22
N ARG A 111 39.44 -3.13 1.97
CA ARG A 111 40.04 -2.84 3.27
C ARG A 111 39.33 -3.54 4.44
N ASP A 112 38.01 -3.73 4.33
CA ASP A 112 37.16 -4.21 5.43
C ASP A 112 36.54 -5.59 5.12
N ALA A 113 37.27 -6.46 4.41
CA ALA A 113 36.76 -7.75 3.94
C ALA A 113 36.27 -8.68 5.06
N ASP A 114 36.98 -8.73 6.19
CA ASP A 114 36.60 -9.56 7.35
C ASP A 114 35.31 -9.05 8.01
N LEU A 115 35.14 -7.72 8.08
CA LEU A 115 33.93 -7.12 8.64
C LEU A 115 32.72 -7.36 7.73
N LYS A 116 32.89 -7.27 6.40
CA LYS A 116 31.84 -7.63 5.43
C LYS A 116 31.46 -9.11 5.51
N MET A 117 32.42 -10.00 5.76
CA MET A 117 32.14 -11.42 5.97
C MET A 117 31.28 -11.64 7.23
N ASN A 118 31.60 -10.96 8.33
CA ASN A 118 30.81 -11.04 9.56
C ASN A 118 29.38 -10.49 9.36
N ILE A 119 29.25 -9.35 8.66
CA ILE A 119 27.95 -8.77 8.29
C ILE A 119 27.14 -9.74 7.43
N PHE A 120 27.77 -10.42 6.47
CA PHE A 120 27.11 -11.41 5.61
C PHE A 120 26.58 -12.61 6.40
N TRP A 121 27.35 -13.15 7.35
CA TRP A 121 26.88 -14.23 8.21
C TRP A 121 25.72 -13.80 9.12
N LEU A 122 25.78 -12.58 9.63
CA LEU A 122 24.70 -11.99 10.44
C LEU A 122 23.43 -11.78 9.61
N ASP A 123 23.53 -11.20 8.41
CA ASP A 123 22.40 -11.08 7.47
C ASP A 123 21.83 -12.45 7.10
N THR A 124 22.69 -13.45 6.86
CA THR A 124 22.27 -14.83 6.58
C THR A 124 21.50 -15.44 7.76
N CYS A 125 21.92 -15.19 9.00
CA CYS A 125 21.21 -15.64 10.19
C CYS A 125 19.79 -15.04 10.25
N PHE A 126 19.66 -13.72 10.06
CA PHE A 126 18.34 -13.09 10.04
C PHE A 126 17.46 -13.53 8.87
N CYS A 127 18.05 -13.75 7.69
CA CYS A 127 17.37 -14.34 6.55
C CYS A 127 16.76 -15.70 6.87
N MET A 128 17.50 -16.55 7.59
CA MET A 128 17.00 -17.85 8.02
C MET A 128 15.81 -17.72 8.97
N VAL A 129 15.83 -16.72 9.87
CA VAL A 129 14.68 -16.42 10.72
C VAL A 129 13.47 -15.97 9.90
N PHE A 130 13.62 -15.05 8.95
CA PHE A 130 12.50 -14.63 8.08
C PHE A 130 11.99 -15.75 7.18
N LEU A 131 12.89 -16.59 6.68
CA LEU A 131 12.52 -17.74 5.89
C LEU A 131 11.69 -18.73 6.72
N SER A 132 12.06 -18.95 7.99
CA SER A 132 11.29 -19.79 8.92
C SER A 132 9.91 -19.19 9.21
N GLU A 133 9.81 -17.88 9.45
CA GLU A 133 8.55 -17.16 9.60
C GLU A 133 7.67 -17.31 8.35
N PHE A 134 8.26 -17.14 7.17
CA PHE A 134 7.56 -17.28 5.89
C PHE A 134 6.99 -18.69 5.71
N PHE A 135 7.78 -19.73 6.01
CA PHE A 135 7.31 -21.12 5.91
C PHE A 135 6.23 -21.46 6.93
N LEU A 136 6.31 -20.91 8.15
CA LEU A 136 5.25 -21.06 9.15
C LEU A 136 3.94 -20.45 8.62
N ARG A 137 3.96 -19.20 8.15
CA ARG A 137 2.78 -18.54 7.56
C ARG A 137 2.26 -19.29 6.32
N TYR A 138 3.16 -19.78 5.47
CA TYR A 138 2.82 -20.56 4.28
C TYR A 138 2.12 -21.88 4.62
N LYS A 139 2.51 -22.55 5.72
CA LYS A 139 1.90 -23.80 6.17
C LYS A 139 0.43 -23.63 6.55
N TYR A 140 0.09 -22.50 7.17
CA TYR A 140 -1.27 -22.19 7.64
C TYR A 140 -2.14 -21.47 6.60
N ALA A 141 -1.57 -21.09 5.45
CA ALA A 141 -2.35 -20.49 4.38
C ALA A 141 -3.24 -21.54 3.69
N GLU A 142 -4.56 -21.32 3.70
CA GLU A 142 -5.53 -22.15 2.96
C GLU A 142 -5.20 -22.17 1.46
N ASN A 143 -4.99 -21.01 0.86
CA ASN A 143 -4.68 -20.88 -0.56
C ASN A 143 -3.20 -20.53 -0.78
N LYS A 144 -2.39 -21.56 -1.06
CA LYS A 144 -0.94 -21.44 -1.31
C LYS A 144 -0.58 -20.49 -2.46
N ARG A 145 -1.41 -20.44 -3.52
CA ARG A 145 -1.17 -19.55 -4.68
C ARG A 145 -1.44 -18.09 -4.32
N TRP A 146 -2.52 -17.83 -3.59
CA TRP A 146 -2.81 -16.51 -3.06
C TRP A 146 -1.68 -16.03 -2.15
N PHE A 147 -1.23 -16.90 -1.22
CA PHE A 147 -0.18 -16.55 -0.29
C PHE A 147 1.13 -16.19 -0.98
N LEU A 148 1.58 -16.99 -1.96
CA LEU A 148 2.80 -16.70 -2.72
C LEU A 148 2.68 -15.43 -3.55
N ARG A 149 1.50 -15.17 -4.15
CA ARG A 149 1.27 -13.94 -4.92
C ARG A 149 1.27 -12.69 -4.04
N ASN A 150 0.78 -12.79 -2.80
CA ASN A 150 0.70 -11.65 -1.90
C ASN A 150 2.00 -11.42 -1.11
N ASN A 151 2.74 -12.48 -0.78
CA ASN A 151 3.94 -12.43 0.06
C ASN A 151 5.24 -12.73 -0.71
N TRP A 152 5.28 -12.53 -2.03
CA TRP A 152 6.49 -12.78 -2.83
C TRP A 152 7.67 -11.87 -2.39
N ILE A 153 7.38 -10.66 -1.90
CA ILE A 153 8.38 -9.73 -1.36
C ILE A 153 9.06 -10.35 -0.12
N ASP A 154 8.30 -11.02 0.74
CA ASP A 154 8.84 -11.73 1.91
C ASP A 154 9.78 -12.86 1.51
N LEU A 155 9.47 -13.57 0.42
CA LEU A 155 10.33 -14.61 -0.12
C LEU A 155 11.65 -14.03 -0.67
N VAL A 156 11.58 -12.95 -1.46
CA VAL A 156 12.77 -12.33 -2.05
C VAL A 156 13.66 -11.70 -0.98
N THR A 157 13.08 -11.06 0.03
CA THR A 157 13.84 -10.43 1.13
C THR A 157 14.54 -11.44 2.03
N SER A 158 14.02 -12.67 2.13
CA SER A 158 14.57 -13.76 2.94
C SER A 158 15.77 -14.47 2.30
N ILE A 159 16.19 -14.10 1.08
CA ILE A 159 17.36 -14.68 0.42
C ILE A 159 18.57 -13.75 0.61
N PRO A 160 19.64 -14.20 1.29
CA PRO A 160 20.86 -13.40 1.44
C PRO A 160 21.56 -13.28 0.08
N ILE A 161 21.96 -12.06 -0.28
CA ILE A 161 22.67 -11.79 -1.54
C ILE A 161 24.18 -11.66 -1.23
N PRO A 162 25.02 -12.65 -1.60
CA PRO A 162 26.44 -12.61 -1.29
C PRO A 162 27.16 -11.46 -2.00
N ASP A 163 28.20 -10.94 -1.37
CA ASP A 163 29.09 -9.99 -2.01
C ASP A 163 29.94 -10.67 -3.07
N ALA A 164 30.15 -9.99 -4.20
CA ALA A 164 30.91 -10.51 -5.33
C ALA A 164 32.40 -10.74 -5.01
N GLY A 165 32.87 -10.27 -3.84
CA GLY A 165 34.15 -10.64 -3.25
C GLY A 165 34.22 -12.12 -2.83
N ALA A 166 33.13 -12.71 -2.34
CA ALA A 166 33.07 -14.13 -1.97
C ALA A 166 33.08 -15.05 -3.21
N LEU A 167 32.61 -14.54 -4.36
CA LEU A 167 32.62 -15.25 -5.65
C LEU A 167 33.97 -15.24 -6.37
N ARG A 168 35.00 -14.54 -5.86
CA ARG A 168 36.35 -14.51 -6.47
C ARG A 168 37.06 -15.86 -6.52
N TYR A 169 36.54 -16.89 -5.85
CA TYR A 169 37.08 -18.26 -5.94
C TYR A 169 36.77 -18.94 -7.29
N GLY A 170 35.83 -18.41 -8.09
CA GLY A 170 35.42 -18.97 -9.39
C GLY A 170 35.71 -18.06 -10.58
N ARG A 171 36.88 -18.25 -11.21
CA ARG A 171 37.34 -17.88 -12.57
C ARG A 171 36.74 -16.66 -13.32
N SER A 172 37.67 -15.81 -13.75
CA SER A 172 37.63 -14.47 -14.35
C SER A 172 36.72 -14.19 -15.57
N LEU A 173 36.42 -12.89 -15.73
CA LEU A 173 35.85 -12.13 -16.89
C LEU A 173 34.32 -12.00 -17.05
N ARG A 174 33.47 -12.89 -16.51
CA ARG A 174 32.00 -12.63 -16.45
C ARG A 174 31.59 -11.74 -15.26
N LEU A 175 32.54 -11.45 -14.37
CA LEU A 175 32.34 -10.86 -13.05
C LEU A 175 31.94 -9.38 -13.07
N MET A 176 32.37 -8.56 -14.03
CA MET A 176 31.95 -7.13 -14.08
C MET A 176 30.44 -6.97 -14.27
N ARG A 177 29.81 -7.86 -15.06
CA ARG A 177 28.36 -7.87 -15.26
C ARG A 177 27.63 -8.41 -14.02
N VAL A 178 28.17 -9.47 -13.40
CA VAL A 178 27.62 -10.06 -12.15
C VAL A 178 27.75 -9.09 -10.98
N LEU A 179 28.85 -8.32 -10.89
CA LEU A 179 29.08 -7.27 -9.90
C LEU A 179 28.02 -6.17 -9.98
N ARG A 180 27.75 -5.69 -11.21
CA ARG A 180 26.73 -4.66 -11.44
C ARG A 180 25.33 -5.19 -11.10
N VAL A 181 25.02 -6.43 -11.48
CA VAL A 181 23.72 -7.07 -11.16
C VAL A 181 23.59 -7.37 -9.66
N ALA A 182 24.62 -7.84 -8.98
CA ALA A 182 24.60 -8.09 -7.54
C ALA A 182 24.38 -6.80 -6.73
N ARG A 183 24.99 -5.69 -7.16
CA ARG A 183 24.74 -4.36 -6.59
C ARG A 183 23.28 -3.93 -6.80
N LEU A 184 22.76 -4.08 -8.01
CA LEU A 184 21.34 -3.79 -8.31
C LEU A 184 20.39 -4.65 -7.47
N LEU A 185 20.68 -5.94 -7.32
CA LEU A 185 19.87 -6.85 -6.51
C LEU A 185 19.88 -6.46 -5.03
N ARG A 186 21.01 -5.98 -4.47
CA ARG A 186 21.02 -5.44 -3.10
C ARG A 186 20.14 -4.21 -2.94
N VAL A 187 20.19 -3.28 -3.90
CA VAL A 187 19.36 -2.08 -3.87
C VAL A 187 17.89 -2.47 -3.95
N ILE A 188 17.54 -3.35 -4.89
CA ILE A 188 16.18 -3.90 -5.01
C ILE A 188 15.75 -4.56 -3.70
N ARG A 189 16.65 -5.28 -3.02
CA ARG A 189 16.39 -5.90 -1.71
C ARG A 189 16.16 -4.86 -0.61
N ILE A 190 16.92 -3.76 -0.57
CA ILE A 190 16.68 -2.64 0.36
C ILE A 190 15.29 -2.04 0.13
N ILE A 191 14.90 -1.81 -1.13
CA ILE A 191 13.55 -1.32 -1.47
C ILE A 191 12.49 -2.30 -0.99
N PHE A 192 12.69 -3.59 -1.23
CA PHE A 192 11.74 -4.63 -0.80
C PHE A 192 11.65 -4.78 0.71
N PHE A 193 12.76 -4.62 1.45
CA PHE A 193 12.73 -4.55 2.90
C PHE A 193 11.99 -3.32 3.41
N PHE A 194 12.22 -2.17 2.76
CA PHE A 194 11.50 -0.95 3.07
C PHE A 194 9.99 -1.12 2.82
N TRP A 195 9.59 -1.74 1.71
CA TRP A 195 8.19 -2.10 1.44
C TRP A 195 7.62 -3.06 2.47
N LYS A 196 8.34 -4.12 2.82
CA LYS A 196 7.92 -5.09 3.85
C LYS A 196 7.72 -4.41 5.21
N GLY A 197 8.63 -3.53 5.60
CA GLY A 197 8.52 -2.75 6.85
C GLY A 197 7.34 -1.78 6.82
N PHE A 198 7.12 -1.11 5.68
CA PHE A 198 6.01 -0.17 5.51
C PHE A 198 4.65 -0.89 5.48
N ASP A 199 4.55 -2.07 4.88
CA ASP A 199 3.35 -2.90 4.95
C ASP A 199 2.98 -3.25 6.39
N LYS A 200 3.94 -3.69 7.20
CA LYS A 200 3.71 -3.95 8.64
C LYS A 200 3.33 -2.70 9.43
N LEU A 201 3.90 -1.53 9.10
CA LEU A 201 3.56 -0.25 9.75
C LEU A 201 2.15 0.22 9.39
N THR A 202 1.76 0.07 8.14
CA THR A 202 0.48 0.58 7.66
C THR A 202 -0.70 -0.33 8.01
N ASP A 203 -0.48 -1.61 8.31
CA ASP A 203 -1.48 -2.46 8.96
C ASP A 203 -1.93 -1.91 10.32
N VAL A 204 -1.11 -1.09 10.98
CA VAL A 204 -1.46 -0.41 12.24
C VAL A 204 -2.28 0.88 11.99
N MET A 205 -2.17 1.48 10.80
CA MET A 205 -2.77 2.78 10.48
C MET A 205 -4.10 2.70 9.72
N ASP A 206 -4.52 1.52 9.26
CA ASP A 206 -5.78 1.21 8.54
C ASP A 206 -6.22 2.14 7.36
N VAL A 207 -5.34 3.00 6.84
CA VAL A 207 -5.67 3.90 5.71
C VAL A 207 -5.23 3.31 4.36
N LYS A 208 -6.14 2.59 3.68
CA LYS A 208 -5.89 1.92 2.38
C LYS A 208 -5.39 2.83 1.25
N LEU A 209 -5.93 4.05 1.14
CA LEU A 209 -5.50 5.04 0.14
C LEU A 209 -4.07 5.54 0.38
N MET A 210 -3.70 5.70 1.65
CA MET A 210 -2.36 6.11 2.05
C MET A 210 -1.33 5.00 1.74
N LYS A 211 -1.69 3.72 1.98
CA LYS A 211 -0.84 2.56 1.63
C LYS A 211 -0.39 2.56 0.17
N LYS A 212 -1.34 2.67 -0.77
CA LYS A 212 -1.04 2.60 -2.22
C LYS A 212 -0.17 3.79 -2.68
N SER A 213 -0.49 5.01 -2.21
CA SER A 213 0.23 6.22 -2.60
C SER A 213 1.67 6.28 -2.07
N PHE A 214 1.90 5.87 -0.82
CA PHE A 214 3.26 5.80 -0.26
C PHE A 214 4.14 4.78 -0.98
N LYS A 215 3.60 3.60 -1.32
CA LYS A 215 4.32 2.59 -2.13
C LYS A 215 4.72 3.15 -3.48
N GLY A 216 3.78 3.77 -4.19
CA GLY A 216 4.04 4.40 -5.49
C GLY A 216 5.12 5.47 -5.41
N VAL A 217 5.07 6.33 -4.39
CA VAL A 217 6.06 7.40 -4.22
C VAL A 217 7.44 6.86 -3.87
N THR A 218 7.53 5.79 -3.07
CA THR A 218 8.82 5.15 -2.78
C THR A 218 9.44 4.57 -4.06
N VAL A 219 8.66 3.94 -4.94
CA VAL A 219 9.15 3.51 -6.27
C VAL A 219 9.74 4.70 -7.01
N VAL A 220 8.99 5.80 -7.08
CA VAL A 220 9.36 6.99 -7.84
C VAL A 220 10.64 7.63 -7.28
N ILE A 221 10.81 7.71 -5.95
CA ILE A 221 12.04 8.19 -5.31
C ILE A 221 13.24 7.34 -5.74
N VAL A 222 13.12 6.02 -5.67
CA VAL A 222 14.28 5.14 -5.93
C VAL A 222 14.62 5.05 -7.41
N VAL A 223 13.60 5.02 -8.27
CA VAL A 223 13.80 5.08 -9.73
C VAL A 223 14.38 6.43 -10.12
N GLY A 224 13.87 7.54 -9.57
CA GLY A 224 14.40 8.89 -9.81
C GLY A 224 15.87 9.01 -9.38
N ALA A 225 16.19 8.50 -8.20
CA ALA A 225 17.56 8.47 -7.66
C ALA A 225 18.51 7.69 -8.57
N TYR A 226 18.08 6.52 -9.05
CA TYR A 226 18.90 5.73 -9.95
C TYR A 226 19.09 6.41 -11.31
N LEU A 227 18.02 6.98 -11.89
CA LEU A 227 18.09 7.64 -13.19
C LEU A 227 18.99 8.87 -13.17
N ILE A 228 18.92 9.70 -12.12
CA ILE A 228 19.78 10.88 -11.99
C ILE A 228 21.24 10.48 -11.74
N MET A 229 21.49 9.46 -10.91
CA MET A 229 22.84 8.93 -10.65
C MET A 229 23.50 8.41 -11.93
N VAL A 230 22.76 7.68 -12.77
CA VAL A 230 23.31 7.13 -14.04
C VAL A 230 23.59 8.23 -15.05
N GLN A 231 22.78 9.29 -15.05
CA GLN A 231 22.84 10.32 -16.09
C GLN A 231 23.81 11.44 -15.75
N GLU A 232 23.89 11.83 -14.48
CA GLU A 232 24.63 13.00 -14.04
C GLU A 232 25.57 12.71 -12.85
N GLY A 233 25.59 11.47 -12.31
CA GLY A 233 26.42 11.11 -11.16
C GLY A 233 27.93 11.14 -11.42
N GLU A 234 28.37 11.17 -12.68
CA GLU A 234 29.78 11.42 -13.01
C GLU A 234 30.13 12.92 -13.05
N GLN A 235 29.12 13.80 -13.15
CA GLN A 235 29.30 15.24 -13.29
C GLN A 235 29.34 15.96 -11.93
N ASP A 236 28.69 15.40 -10.91
CA ASP A 236 28.62 16.01 -9.58
C ASP A 236 28.69 14.94 -8.47
N ALA A 237 29.50 15.20 -7.45
CA ALA A 237 29.65 14.32 -6.30
C ALA A 237 28.35 14.22 -5.49
N SER A 238 27.53 15.27 -5.46
CA SER A 238 26.25 15.32 -4.72
C SER A 238 25.17 14.32 -5.20
N ILE A 239 25.39 13.69 -6.35
CA ILE A 239 24.58 12.57 -6.87
C ILE A 239 25.45 11.42 -7.37
N GLY A 240 26.73 11.40 -6.98
CA GLY A 240 27.70 10.41 -7.44
C GLY A 240 27.54 9.06 -6.74
N SER A 241 27.00 9.06 -5.52
CA SER A 241 26.61 7.84 -4.81
C SER A 241 25.09 7.68 -4.76
N LEU A 242 24.64 6.42 -4.75
CA LEU A 242 23.23 6.09 -4.66
C LEU A 242 22.56 6.67 -3.41
N ALA A 243 23.29 6.72 -2.29
CA ALA A 243 22.78 7.27 -1.04
C ALA A 243 22.44 8.76 -1.19
N GLU A 244 23.33 9.52 -1.84
CA GLU A 244 23.12 10.95 -2.09
C GLU A 244 22.02 11.18 -3.13
N SER A 245 21.94 10.37 -4.18
CA SER A 245 20.85 10.47 -5.16
C SER A 245 19.47 10.13 -4.57
N VAL A 246 19.41 9.18 -3.63
CA VAL A 246 18.18 8.85 -2.88
C VAL A 246 17.79 10.00 -1.95
N TRP A 247 18.76 10.61 -1.26
CA TRP A 247 18.53 11.80 -0.45
C TRP A 247 18.00 12.97 -1.28
N TRP A 248 18.62 13.25 -2.43
CA TRP A 248 18.16 14.26 -3.37
C TRP A 248 16.74 13.97 -3.87
N SER A 249 16.44 12.73 -4.25
CA SER A 249 15.11 12.36 -4.76
C SER A 249 14.04 12.46 -3.67
N PHE A 250 14.37 12.06 -2.44
CA PHE A 250 13.49 12.18 -1.28
C PHE A 250 13.16 13.65 -0.97
N THR A 251 14.18 14.50 -0.86
CA THR A 251 14.00 15.94 -0.59
C THR A 251 13.24 16.66 -1.70
N THR A 252 13.42 16.22 -2.96
CA THR A 252 12.67 16.71 -4.13
C THR A 252 11.20 16.32 -4.05
N VAL A 253 10.88 15.07 -3.72
CA VAL A 253 9.51 14.58 -3.58
C VAL A 253 8.79 15.23 -2.40
N VAL A 254 9.48 15.45 -1.29
CA VAL A 254 8.90 16.18 -0.13
C VAL A 254 8.82 17.69 -0.40
N THR A 255 9.24 18.15 -1.59
CA THR A 255 9.28 19.57 -2.00
C THR A 255 10.15 20.45 -1.09
N GLY A 256 11.07 19.84 -0.33
CA GLY A 256 11.99 20.54 0.56
C GLY A 256 13.04 21.34 -0.22
N GLY A 257 13.48 20.83 -1.37
CA GLY A 257 14.20 21.58 -2.40
C GLY A 257 15.35 22.44 -1.87
N PHE A 258 16.25 21.86 -1.08
CA PHE A 258 17.42 22.59 -0.61
C PHE A 258 18.32 22.91 -1.82
N GLY A 259 18.42 24.21 -2.15
CA GLY A 259 19.09 24.70 -3.36
C GLY A 259 20.61 24.46 -3.41
N ASP A 260 21.18 23.90 -2.35
CA ASP A 260 22.58 23.51 -2.18
C ASP A 260 22.85 22.04 -2.53
N ILE A 261 21.84 21.17 -2.62
CA ILE A 261 22.06 19.74 -2.83
C ILE A 261 22.50 19.47 -4.27
N TYR A 262 21.61 19.68 -5.24
CA TYR A 262 21.94 19.44 -6.65
C TYR A 262 20.84 20.00 -7.57
N ASN A 263 21.26 20.67 -8.66
CA ASN A 263 20.34 21.17 -9.68
C ASN A 263 20.67 20.54 -11.05
N PRO A 264 19.81 19.65 -11.59
CA PRO A 264 20.08 18.96 -12.83
C PRO A 264 20.35 19.91 -13.99
N THR A 265 21.45 19.66 -14.67
CA THR A 265 21.90 20.52 -15.78
C THR A 265 21.40 20.01 -17.12
N THR A 266 21.17 18.71 -17.28
CA THR A 266 20.67 18.09 -18.51
C THR A 266 19.14 18.20 -18.64
N GLY A 267 18.65 18.21 -19.88
CA GLY A 267 17.21 18.23 -20.15
C GLY A 267 16.45 17.02 -19.59
N MET A 268 17.11 15.86 -19.53
CA MET A 268 16.52 14.64 -19.01
C MET A 268 16.56 14.60 -17.46
N GLY A 269 17.62 15.11 -16.83
CA GLY A 269 17.67 15.33 -15.38
C GLY A 269 16.55 16.27 -14.89
N ARG A 270 16.31 17.36 -15.62
CA ARG A 270 15.19 18.28 -15.33
C ARG A 270 13.82 17.62 -15.49
N ALA A 271 13.65 16.76 -16.50
CA ALA A 271 12.40 16.02 -16.68
C ALA A 271 12.14 15.04 -15.51
N ILE A 272 13.19 14.40 -15.00
CA ILE A 272 13.11 13.54 -13.80
C ILE A 272 12.68 14.35 -12.58
N THR A 273 13.25 15.53 -12.36
CA THR A 273 12.86 16.43 -11.26
C THR A 273 11.39 16.83 -11.34
N VAL A 274 10.89 17.17 -12.53
CA VAL A 274 9.47 17.51 -12.71
C VAL A 274 8.57 16.33 -12.32
N MET A 275 8.92 15.11 -12.72
CA MET A 275 8.16 13.91 -12.33
C MET A 275 8.19 13.67 -10.81
N LEU A 276 9.35 13.86 -10.17
CA LEU A 276 9.49 13.74 -8.71
C LEU A 276 8.62 14.76 -7.96
N VAL A 277 8.63 16.02 -8.40
CA VAL A 277 7.81 17.08 -7.79
C VAL A 277 6.31 16.78 -7.94
N ILE A 278 5.86 16.34 -9.12
CA ILE A 278 4.46 15.97 -9.35
C ILE A 278 4.04 14.81 -8.43
N ALA A 279 4.89 13.78 -8.30
CA ALA A 279 4.64 12.66 -7.39
C ALA A 279 4.52 13.12 -5.93
N GLY A 280 5.36 14.07 -5.51
CA GLY A 280 5.28 14.73 -4.22
C GLY A 280 3.95 15.44 -3.96
N MET A 281 3.51 16.25 -4.93
CA MET A 281 2.23 16.97 -4.84
C MET A 281 1.04 16.00 -4.76
N ILE A 282 1.06 14.90 -5.52
CA ILE A 282 0.02 13.86 -5.43
C ILE A 282 0.01 13.24 -4.02
N LEU A 283 1.17 12.96 -3.44
CA LEU A 283 1.25 12.40 -2.09
C LEU A 283 0.65 13.35 -1.05
N ALA A 284 1.01 14.63 -1.10
CA ALA A 284 0.46 15.64 -0.19
C ALA A 284 -1.07 15.76 -0.33
N GLY A 285 -1.58 15.71 -1.57
CA GLY A 285 -3.01 15.72 -1.85
C GLY A 285 -3.74 14.50 -1.29
N VAL A 286 -3.19 13.29 -1.49
CA VAL A 286 -3.76 12.06 -0.92
C VAL A 286 -3.73 12.11 0.59
N PHE A 287 -2.61 12.53 1.20
CA PHE A 287 -2.47 12.64 2.65
C PHE A 287 -3.54 13.56 3.25
N THR A 288 -3.73 14.73 2.64
CA THR A 288 -4.76 15.70 3.04
C THR A 288 -6.16 15.10 2.89
N ALA A 289 -6.46 14.46 1.75
CA ALA A 289 -7.76 13.84 1.50
C ALA A 289 -8.07 12.70 2.48
N THR A 290 -7.07 11.88 2.83
CA THR A 290 -7.23 10.84 3.85
C THR A 290 -7.46 11.43 5.23
N LEU A 291 -6.73 12.48 5.61
CA LEU A 291 -6.94 13.16 6.88
C LEU A 291 -8.34 13.78 6.96
N THR A 292 -8.78 14.45 5.88
CA THR A 292 -10.14 14.99 5.78
C THR A 292 -11.17 13.88 5.90
N THR A 293 -10.98 12.73 5.24
CA THR A 293 -11.90 11.60 5.30
C THR A 293 -12.00 11.01 6.72
N LEU A 294 -10.90 10.95 7.46
CA LEU A 294 -10.92 10.52 8.86
C LEU A 294 -11.72 11.50 9.72
N MET A 295 -11.47 12.80 9.57
CA MET A 295 -12.19 13.84 10.33
C MET A 295 -13.68 13.93 9.96
N THR A 296 -14.02 13.88 8.67
CA THR A 296 -15.43 13.88 8.22
C THR A 296 -16.13 12.54 8.46
N GLY A 297 -15.39 11.44 8.59
CA GLY A 297 -15.94 10.16 9.03
C GLY A 297 -16.52 10.25 10.43
N GLU A 298 -15.75 10.83 11.36
CA GLU A 298 -16.19 11.10 12.74
C GLU A 298 -17.38 12.06 12.78
N GLU A 299 -17.34 13.17 12.02
CA GLU A 299 -18.45 14.14 11.96
C GLU A 299 -19.75 13.51 11.41
N ASN A 300 -19.67 12.63 10.41
CA ASN A 300 -20.85 11.96 9.85
C ASN A 300 -21.45 10.94 10.82
N GLU A 301 -20.62 10.21 11.58
CA GLU A 301 -21.12 9.30 12.64
C GLU A 301 -21.84 10.08 13.74
N GLU A 302 -21.25 11.18 14.23
CA GLU A 302 -21.89 12.05 15.22
C GLU A 302 -23.21 12.62 14.72
N MET A 303 -23.25 13.07 13.47
CA MET A 303 -24.45 13.65 12.86
C MET A 303 -25.55 12.60 12.65
N ASN A 304 -25.20 11.36 12.29
CA ASN A 304 -26.15 10.25 12.19
C ASN A 304 -26.73 9.86 13.57
N ILE A 305 -25.89 9.81 14.61
CA ILE A 305 -26.33 9.55 15.99
C ILE A 305 -27.26 10.67 16.48
N MET A 306 -26.93 11.93 16.15
CA MET A 306 -27.74 13.09 16.49
C MET A 306 -29.09 13.10 15.76
N GLN A 307 -29.13 12.74 14.48
CA GLN A 307 -30.37 12.57 13.72
C GLN A 307 -31.25 11.47 14.32
N GLY A 308 -30.70 10.30 14.63
CA GLY A 308 -31.45 9.22 15.27
C GLY A 308 -32.06 9.62 16.61
N ASN A 309 -31.29 10.33 17.46
CA ASN A 309 -31.79 10.87 18.72
C ASN A 309 -32.89 11.93 18.53
N LEU A 310 -32.81 12.74 17.47
CA LEU A 310 -33.82 13.75 17.15
C LEU A 310 -35.12 13.11 16.66
N GLU A 311 -35.05 12.11 15.78
CA GLU A 311 -36.21 11.32 15.33
C GLU A 311 -36.92 10.66 16.50
N GLU A 312 -36.18 10.08 17.45
CA GLU A 312 -36.76 9.45 18.63
C GLU A 312 -37.52 10.46 19.53
N ARG A 313 -36.97 11.69 19.67
CA ARG A 313 -37.62 12.78 20.40
C ARG A 313 -38.88 13.27 19.69
N LEU A 314 -38.86 13.39 18.36
CA LEU A 314 -40.02 13.79 17.56
C LEU A 314 -41.15 12.75 17.69
N MET A 315 -40.85 11.45 17.62
CA MET A 315 -41.84 10.38 17.84
C MET A 315 -42.45 10.45 19.26
N LYS A 316 -41.66 10.77 20.28
CA LYS A 316 -42.16 10.95 21.65
C LYS A 316 -43.13 12.13 21.75
N LEU A 317 -42.81 13.26 21.10
CA LEU A 317 -43.68 14.43 21.04
C LEU A 317 -44.99 14.16 20.29
N GLU A 318 -44.92 13.46 19.17
CA GLU A 318 -46.10 13.07 18.38
C GLU A 318 -47.04 12.16 19.19
N LYS A 319 -46.49 11.17 19.92
CA LYS A 319 -47.26 10.33 20.85
C LYS A 319 -47.90 11.14 21.98
N LEU A 320 -47.21 12.15 22.52
CA LEU A 320 -47.76 13.03 23.56
C LEU A 320 -48.89 13.89 23.02
N GLN A 321 -48.73 14.50 21.84
CA GLN A 321 -49.80 15.27 21.19
C GLN A 321 -51.03 14.41 20.96
N LYS A 322 -50.86 13.19 20.44
CA LYS A 322 -51.97 12.27 20.21
C LYS A 322 -52.72 11.91 21.50
N LYS A 323 -51.98 11.62 22.59
CA LYS A 323 -52.58 11.39 23.92
C LYS A 323 -53.33 12.60 24.48
N ILE A 324 -52.85 13.82 24.22
CA ILE A 324 -53.52 15.04 24.67
C ILE A 324 -54.81 15.26 23.87
N LEU A 325 -54.77 15.07 22.55
CA LEU A 325 -55.94 15.15 21.68
C LEU A 325 -57.02 14.13 22.08
N GLU A 326 -56.64 12.88 22.33
CA GLU A 326 -57.58 11.85 22.84
C GLU A 326 -58.21 12.25 24.18
N LYS A 327 -57.41 12.77 25.12
CA LYS A 327 -57.92 13.25 26.43
C LYS A 327 -58.84 14.47 26.32
N MET A 328 -58.64 15.33 25.32
CA MET A 328 -59.49 16.49 25.08
C MET A 328 -60.83 16.06 24.47
N ASP A 329 -60.82 15.11 23.54
CA ASP A 329 -62.03 14.59 22.90
C ASP A 329 -62.92 13.82 23.91
N ASP A 330 -62.32 13.11 24.87
CA ASP A 330 -63.03 12.45 25.98
C ASP A 330 -63.65 13.46 26.96
N LYS A 331 -63.01 14.62 27.19
CA LYS A 331 -63.54 15.66 28.07
C LYS A 331 -64.65 16.50 27.44
N GLY A 332 -64.75 16.53 26.11
CA GLY A 332 -65.83 17.25 25.39
C GLY A 332 -67.14 16.47 25.28
N LYS A 333 -67.17 15.19 25.68
CA LYS A 333 -68.33 14.29 25.59
C LYS A 333 -69.07 14.06 26.91
N ASN A 334 -68.60 14.64 28.02
CA ASN A 334 -69.29 14.73 29.31
C ASN A 334 -69.70 16.18 29.56
#